data_AF-A0A972ZIU2-F1
#
_entry.id   AF-A0A972ZIU2-F1
#
_cell.length_a   1.000
_cell.length_b   1.000
_cell.length_c   1.000
_cell.angle_alpha   90.00
_cell.angle_beta   90.00
_cell.angle_gamma   90.00
#
_symmetry.space_group_name_H-M   'P 1'
#
loop_
_entity.id
_entity.type
_entity.pdbx_description
1 polymer ?
#
loop_
_entity_poly.entity_id
_entity_poly.type
_entity_poly.pdbx_seq_one_letter_code
_entity_poly.pdbx_strand_id
1 'polypeptide(L)'
;MIKHNNTDAYTPAEIAQRVESAGVAKARLATIPTLVLAVLAGAFISFGAMLYVVVVTNSGLGFGPERLLGGLAFSLGLILVLVGGAELFTGNSLIVFAWADRKITGT
;
A
#
# COMPACT_ATOMS: atom_id res chain seq x y z
N MET A 1 -20.30 -28.33 -10.37
CA MET A 1 -19.77 -27.48 -9.27
C MET A 1 -18.30 -27.19 -9.60
N ILE A 2 -18.06 -26.16 -10.41
CA ILE A 2 -16.72 -25.86 -10.96
C ILE A 2 -15.87 -25.27 -9.82
N LYS A 3 -14.81 -25.98 -9.41
CA LYS A 3 -13.71 -25.42 -8.62
C LYS A 3 -13.05 -24.33 -9.48
N HIS A 4 -13.18 -23.07 -9.07
CA HIS A 4 -12.48 -21.97 -9.73
C HIS A 4 -10.97 -22.13 -9.48
N ASN A 5 -10.19 -22.03 -10.55
CA ASN A 5 -8.75 -22.15 -10.54
C ASN A 5 -8.15 -21.04 -9.66
N ASN A 6 -7.28 -21.42 -8.73
CA ASN A 6 -6.64 -20.57 -7.71
C ASN A 6 -5.53 -19.68 -8.30
N THR A 7 -5.87 -18.87 -9.30
CA THR A 7 -5.07 -17.71 -9.69
C THR A 7 -5.79 -16.50 -9.13
N ASP A 8 -5.21 -15.80 -8.16
CA ASP A 8 -5.67 -14.50 -7.62
C ASP A 8 -5.64 -13.37 -8.67
N ALA A 9 -5.78 -13.71 -9.94
CA ALA A 9 -5.94 -12.80 -11.06
C ALA A 9 -7.42 -12.45 -11.19
N TYR A 10 -7.82 -11.41 -10.46
CA TYR A 10 -9.16 -10.84 -10.53
C TYR A 10 -9.34 -9.99 -11.79
N THR A 11 -10.55 -10.01 -12.35
CA THR A 11 -10.92 -9.07 -13.41
C THR A 11 -10.89 -7.64 -12.89
N PRO A 12 -10.70 -6.62 -13.76
CA PRO A 12 -10.73 -5.22 -13.33
C PRO A 12 -12.00 -4.85 -12.54
N ALA A 13 -13.15 -5.42 -12.90
CA ALA A 13 -14.41 -5.21 -12.19
C ALA A 13 -14.40 -5.81 -10.77
N GLU A 14 -13.85 -7.02 -10.59
CA GLU A 14 -13.71 -7.64 -9.28
C GLU A 14 -12.68 -6.90 -8.40
N ILE A 15 -11.60 -6.39 -8.99
CA ILE A 15 -10.63 -5.54 -8.27
C ILE A 15 -11.30 -4.27 -7.77
N ALA A 16 -12.07 -3.58 -8.62
CA ALA A 16 -12.80 -2.36 -8.23
C ALA A 16 -13.74 -2.62 -7.04
N GLN A 17 -14.53 -3.69 -7.09
CA GLN A 17 -15.41 -4.08 -5.98
C GLN A 17 -14.64 -4.36 -4.69
N ARG A 18 -13.46 -4.98 -4.77
CA ARG A 18 -12.59 -5.23 -3.61
C ARG A 18 -12.00 -3.93 -3.05
N VAL A 19 -11.53 -3.03 -3.91
CA VAL A 19 -11.00 -1.72 -3.50
C VAL A 19 -12.10 -0.89 -2.83
N GLU A 20 -13.32 -0.90 -3.37
CA GLU A 20 -14.47 -0.22 -2.76
C GLU A 20 -14.84 -0.79 -1.41
N SER A 21 -14.93 -2.12 -1.28
CA SER A 21 -15.25 -2.76 0.01
C SER A 21 -14.18 -2.51 1.07
N ALA A 22 -12.89 -2.53 0.68
CA ALA A 22 -11.80 -2.09 1.54
C ALA A 22 -11.92 -0.60 1.91
N GLY A 23 -12.31 0.25 0.96
CA GLY A 23 -12.54 1.68 1.19
C GLY A 23 -13.67 1.96 2.19
N VAL A 24 -14.79 1.22 2.09
CA VAL A 24 -15.90 1.30 3.06
C VAL A 24 -15.44 0.87 4.46
N ALA A 25 -14.65 -0.20 4.56
CA ALA A 25 -14.13 -0.67 5.84
C ALA A 25 -13.19 0.37 6.48
N LYS A 26 -12.26 0.92 5.69
CA LYS A 26 -11.32 1.97 6.14
C LYS A 26 -12.03 3.24 6.58
N ALA A 27 -13.07 3.67 5.86
CA ALA A 27 -13.87 4.85 6.20
C ALA A 27 -14.62 4.74 7.54
N ARG A 28 -14.80 3.51 8.08
CA ARG A 28 -15.47 3.25 9.36
C ARG A 28 -14.50 3.06 10.53
N LEU A 29 -13.19 3.10 10.29
CA LEU A 29 -12.21 2.99 11.37
C LEU A 29 -12.28 4.20 12.30
N ALA A 30 -12.19 3.95 13.60
CA ALA A 30 -12.09 5.02 14.59
C ALA A 30 -10.75 5.77 14.44
N THR A 31 -10.75 7.06 14.75
CA THR A 31 -9.61 7.96 14.55
C THR A 31 -8.33 7.49 15.24
N ILE A 32 -8.44 6.96 16.47
CA ILE A 32 -7.28 6.56 17.26
C ILE A 32 -6.56 5.33 16.65
N PRO A 33 -7.24 4.21 16.34
CA PRO A 33 -6.62 3.11 15.59
C PRO A 33 -5.99 3.56 14.27
N THR A 34 -6.68 4.41 13.49
CA THR A 34 -6.16 4.91 12.21
C THR A 34 -4.86 5.70 12.40
N LEU A 35 -4.77 6.51 13.45
CA LEU A 35 -3.57 7.28 13.76
C LEU A 35 -2.39 6.37 14.13
N VAL A 36 -2.62 5.34 14.95
CA VAL A 36 -1.59 4.36 15.32
C VAL A 36 -1.10 3.59 14.10
N LEU A 37 -2.03 3.13 13.25
CA LEU A 37 -1.71 2.42 12.01
C LEU A 37 -0.98 3.33 11.00
N ALA A 38 -1.27 4.64 10.99
CA ALA A 38 -0.56 5.61 10.14
C ALA A 38 0.87 5.86 10.61
N VAL A 39 1.10 5.94 11.93
CA VAL A 39 2.46 6.03 12.50
C VAL A 39 3.26 4.77 12.16
N LEU A 40 2.64 3.59 12.27
CA LEU A 40 3.26 2.32 11.89
C LEU A 40 3.61 2.28 10.40
N ALA A 41 2.71 2.77 9.53
CA ALA A 41 2.97 2.89 8.10
C ALA A 41 4.18 3.81 7.83
N GLY A 42 4.26 4.95 8.52
CA GLY A 42 5.41 5.85 8.46
C GLY A 42 6.73 5.16 8.82
N ALA A 43 6.76 4.41 9.93
CA ALA A 43 7.95 3.66 10.35
C ALA A 43 8.41 2.66 9.29
N PHE A 44 7.50 1.92 8.66
CA PHE A 44 7.82 0.98 7.60
C PHE A 44 8.37 1.64 6.34
N ILE A 45 7.80 2.77 5.92
CA ILE A 45 8.32 3.55 4.80
C ILE A 45 9.71 4.13 5.12
N SER A 46 9.93 4.61 6.35
CA SER A 46 11.24 5.06 6.79
C SER A 46 12.30 3.95 6.75
N PHE A 47 11.96 2.71 7.11
CA PHE A 47 12.88 1.58 6.95
C PHE A 47 13.22 1.29 5.49
N GLY A 48 12.23 1.34 4.58
CA GLY A 48 12.47 1.22 3.15
C GLY A 48 13.37 2.34 2.59
N ALA A 49 13.15 3.59 3.04
CA ALA A 49 13.97 4.74 2.66
C ALA A 49 15.40 4.65 3.21
N MET A 50 15.57 4.19 4.46
CA MET A 50 16.89 3.95 5.03
C MET A 50 17.65 2.89 4.24
N LEU A 51 17.00 1.79 3.87
CA LEU A 51 17.62 0.73 3.07
C LEU A 51 17.99 1.22 1.66
N TYR A 52 17.13 2.02 1.03
CA TYR A 52 17.45 2.70 -0.23
C TYR A 52 18.76 3.48 -0.11
N VAL A 53 18.88 4.32 0.92
CA VAL A 53 20.08 5.16 1.13
C VAL A 53 21.31 4.30 1.33
N VAL A 54 21.22 3.22 2.13
CA VAL A 54 22.35 2.29 2.35
C VAL A 54 22.81 1.64 1.06
N VAL A 55 21.88 1.19 0.20
CA VAL A 55 22.22 0.51 -1.07
C VAL A 55 22.82 1.47 -2.09
N VAL A 56 22.33 2.71 -2.13
CA VAL A 56 22.73 3.72 -3.13
C VAL A 56 24.05 4.40 -2.74
N THR A 57 24.32 4.57 -1.44
CA THR A 57 25.49 5.32 -0.97
C THR A 57 26.79 4.60 -1.34
N ASN A 58 27.62 5.28 -2.14
CA ASN A 58 28.94 4.81 -2.55
C ASN A 58 28.91 3.43 -3.27
N SER A 59 27.84 3.15 -4.03
CA SER A 59 27.64 1.85 -4.69
C SER A 59 28.68 1.57 -5.80
N GLY A 60 29.16 2.62 -6.49
CA GLY A 60 30.10 2.50 -7.61
C GLY A 60 29.49 1.94 -8.90
N LEU A 61 28.17 1.72 -8.95
CA LEU A 61 27.48 1.05 -10.06
C LEU A 61 26.99 1.98 -11.18
N GLY A 62 27.16 3.29 -11.02
CA GLY A 62 26.64 4.32 -11.93
C GLY A 62 25.15 4.59 -11.73
N PHE A 63 24.67 5.71 -12.29
CA PHE A 63 23.35 6.28 -11.93
C PHE A 63 22.17 5.32 -12.17
N GLY A 64 22.10 4.65 -13.31
CA GLY A 64 20.97 3.77 -13.66
C GLY A 64 20.85 2.55 -12.74
N PRO A 65 21.87 1.67 -12.68
CA PRO A 65 21.84 0.47 -11.84
C PRO A 65 21.68 0.77 -10.35
N GLU A 66 22.32 1.84 -9.87
CA GLU A 66 22.20 2.29 -8.48
C GLU A 66 20.75 2.65 -8.12
N ARG A 67 20.05 3.41 -8.97
CA ARG A 67 18.65 3.79 -8.73
C ARG A 67 17.70 2.60 -8.82
N LEU A 68 17.96 1.65 -9.72
CA LEU A 68 17.18 0.41 -9.83
C LEU A 68 17.32 -0.43 -8.54
N LEU A 69 18.55 -0.67 -8.08
CA LEU A 69 18.81 -1.42 -6.85
C LEU A 69 18.24 -0.71 -5.62
N GLY A 70 18.40 0.61 -5.54
CA GLY A 70 17.76 1.41 -4.50
C GLY A 70 16.24 1.22 -4.49
N GLY A 71 15.59 1.32 -5.65
CA GLY A 71 14.14 1.12 -5.78
C GLY A 71 13.67 -0.27 -5.35
N LEU A 72 14.44 -1.32 -5.71
CA LEU A 72 14.19 -2.68 -5.23
C LEU A 72 14.33 -2.77 -3.71
N ALA A 73 15.34 -2.14 -3.13
CA ALA A 73 15.50 -2.06 -1.69
C ALA A 73 14.34 -1.32 -1.00
N PHE A 74 13.88 -0.20 -1.58
CA PHE A 74 12.75 0.56 -1.06
C PHE A 74 11.44 -0.25 -1.03
N SER A 75 11.25 -1.18 -1.97
CA SER A 75 10.06 -2.03 -2.04
C SER A 75 9.80 -2.83 -0.75
N LEU A 76 10.85 -3.10 0.04
CA LEU A 76 10.73 -3.68 1.38
C LEU A 76 9.79 -2.85 2.27
N GLY A 77 9.88 -1.52 2.23
CA GLY A 77 9.01 -0.65 3.02
C GLY A 77 7.53 -0.83 2.68
N LEU A 78 7.21 -0.99 1.39
CA LEU A 78 5.83 -1.26 0.94
C LEU A 78 5.36 -2.67 1.33
N ILE A 79 6.24 -3.68 1.27
CA ILE A 79 5.94 -5.04 1.72
C ILE A 79 5.63 -5.06 3.22
N LEU A 80 6.41 -4.33 4.03
CA LEU A 80 6.16 -4.21 5.47
C LEU A 80 4.80 -3.57 5.77
N VAL A 81 4.41 -2.52 5.03
CA VAL A 81 3.07 -1.93 5.12
C VAL A 81 1.98 -2.95 4.79
N LEU A 82 2.15 -3.72 3.72
CA LEU A 82 1.18 -4.72 3.28
C LEU A 82 1.01 -5.85 4.30
N VAL A 83 2.11 -6.42 4.79
CA VAL A 83 2.11 -7.54 5.75
C VAL A 83 1.66 -7.08 7.13
N GLY A 84 2.09 -5.89 7.56
CA GLY A 84 1.70 -5.32 8.85
C GLY A 84 0.29 -4.75 8.87
N GLY A 85 -0.40 -4.67 7.74
CA GLY A 85 -1.76 -4.11 7.63
C GLY A 85 -1.81 -2.62 8.02
N ALA A 86 -0.73 -1.88 7.79
CA ALA A 86 -0.62 -0.50 8.21
C ALA A 86 -1.42 0.44 7.29
N GLU A 87 -1.92 1.55 7.86
CA GLU A 87 -2.78 2.50 7.15
C GLU A 87 -1.93 3.59 6.48
N LEU A 88 -1.48 3.31 5.26
CA LEU A 88 -0.74 4.28 4.45
C LEU A 88 -1.68 5.25 3.71
N PHE A 89 -1.37 6.55 3.76
CA PHE A 89 -2.17 7.61 3.12
C PHE A 89 -2.47 7.33 1.64
N THR A 90 -1.50 6.85 0.86
CA THR A 90 -1.69 6.54 -0.57
C THR A 90 -2.73 5.44 -0.82
N GLY A 91 -2.84 4.47 0.09
CA GLY A 91 -3.91 3.47 0.06
C GLY A 91 -5.27 4.06 0.45
N ASN A 92 -5.28 5.04 1.36
CA ASN A 92 -6.50 5.71 1.80
C ASN A 92 -7.05 6.68 0.76
N SER A 93 -6.23 7.18 -0.16
CA SER A 93 -6.71 7.89 -1.36
C SER A 93 -7.66 7.02 -2.21
N LEU A 94 -7.54 5.68 -2.15
CA LEU A 94 -8.45 4.78 -2.88
C LEU A 94 -9.86 4.72 -2.28
N ILE A 95 -10.09 5.29 -1.09
CA ILE A 95 -11.43 5.46 -0.53
C ILE A 95 -12.33 6.27 -1.48
N VAL A 96 -11.74 7.09 -2.36
CA VAL A 96 -12.47 7.84 -3.40
C VAL A 96 -13.31 6.94 -4.31
N PHE A 97 -12.91 5.69 -4.56
CA PHE A 97 -13.70 4.74 -5.35
C PHE A 97 -15.01 4.41 -4.65
N ALA A 98 -14.97 4.12 -3.34
CA ALA A 98 -16.18 3.88 -2.56
C ALA A 98 -17.07 5.13 -2.48
N TRP A 99 -16.49 6.32 -2.47
CA TRP A 99 -17.23 7.58 -2.50
C TRP A 99 -17.89 7.83 -3.87
N ALA A 100 -17.17 7.60 -4.97
CA ALA A 100 -17.69 7.73 -6.33
C ALA A 100 -18.88 6.78 -6.57
N ASP A 101 -18.79 5.56 -6.03
CA ASP A 101 -19.86 4.55 -6.05
C ASP A 101 -20.97 4.79 -5.01
N ARG A 102 -20.93 5.92 -4.30
CA ARG A 102 -21.91 6.34 -3.29
C ARG A 102 -22.09 5.35 -2.12
N LYS A 103 -21.09 4.51 -1.86
CA LYS A 103 -21.08 3.57 -0.73
C LYS A 103 -20.71 4.24 0.60
N ILE A 104 -20.06 5.39 0.52
CA ILE A 104 -19.74 6.28 1.65
C ILE A 104 -20.10 7.71 1.27
N THR A 105 -20.39 8.54 2.28
CA THR A 105 -20.72 9.95 2.10
C THR A 105 -19.64 10.78 2.79
N GLY A 106 -19.23 11.89 2.17
CA GLY A 106 -18.45 12.90 2.87
C GLY A 106 -19.34 13.58 3.90
N THR A 107 -18.90 13.62 5.16
CA THR A 107 -19.50 14.52 6.16
C THR A 107 -19.25 15.97 5.79
#